data_AF-A0A979FHM6-F1
#
_entry.id   AF-A0A979FHM6-F1
#
_cell.length_a   1.000
_cell.length_b   1.000
_cell.length_c   1.000
_cell.angle_alpha   90.00
_cell.angle_beta   90.00
_cell.angle_gamma   90.00
#
_symmetry.space_group_name_H-M   'P 1'
#
loop_
_entity.id
_entity.type
_entity.pdbx_description
1 polymer ?
#
loop_
_entity_poly.entity_id
_entity_poly.type
_entity_poly.pdbx_seq_one_letter_code
_entity_poly.pdbx_strand_id
1 'polypeptide(L)'
;MGNLFSRLRQVTAQHTDERVCIMNEIVNAIKVIKMFAWEHPFISLVSEARKKEIDSIRKSNFLKAVNMALFFTSAKLAVCLTIIVYVVTGNVLTAEKVFVTSSLINSVRISMTMCFPFAISFGSEALMSCQRLQVSLLVLVVRQPLHNIEMISNRNSGKV
;
A
#
# COMPACT_ATOMS: atom_id res chain seq x y z
N MET A 1 -11.01 -4.21 -4.20
CA MET A 1 -10.01 -3.29 -4.80
C MET A 1 -8.63 -3.39 -4.15
N GLY A 2 -8.51 -3.39 -2.82
CA GLY A 2 -7.20 -3.49 -2.13
C GLY A 2 -6.32 -4.67 -2.56
N ASN A 3 -6.89 -5.88 -2.66
CA ASN A 3 -6.15 -7.08 -3.10
C ASN A 3 -5.61 -6.97 -4.54
N LEU A 4 -6.32 -6.26 -5.42
CA LEU A 4 -5.87 -6.03 -6.80
C LEU A 4 -4.72 -5.03 -6.85
N PHE A 5 -4.83 -3.90 -6.14
CA PHE A 5 -3.73 -2.94 -6.01
C PHE A 5 -2.49 -3.56 -5.35
N SER A 6 -2.69 -4.44 -4.36
CA SER A 6 -1.62 -5.20 -3.72
C SER A 6 -0.91 -6.13 -4.71
N ARG A 7 -1.66 -6.92 -5.49
CA ARG A 7 -1.09 -7.79 -6.55
C ARG A 7 -0.34 -6.98 -7.60
N LEU A 8 -0.91 -5.87 -8.09
CA LEU A 8 -0.24 -5.02 -9.08
C LEU A 8 1.04 -4.39 -8.54
N ARG A 9 1.06 -4.01 -7.26
CA ARG A 9 2.26 -3.53 -6.58
C ARG A 9 3.32 -4.62 -6.49
N GLN A 10 2.94 -5.84 -6.14
CA GLN A 10 3.86 -6.99 -6.06
C GLN A 10 4.47 -7.33 -7.42
N VAL A 11 3.66 -7.39 -8.49
CA VAL A 11 4.15 -7.63 -9.85
C VAL A 11 5.09 -6.53 -10.31
N THR A 12 4.77 -5.27 -10.00
CA THR A 12 5.66 -4.14 -10.31
C THR A 12 6.98 -4.26 -9.57
N ALA A 13 6.96 -4.60 -8.27
CA ALA A 13 8.17 -4.81 -7.48
C ALA A 13 9.04 -5.94 -8.04
N GLN A 14 8.43 -7.06 -8.47
CA GLN A 14 9.17 -8.18 -9.09
C GLN A 14 9.93 -7.75 -10.35
N HIS A 15 9.28 -7.00 -11.25
CA HIS A 15 9.97 -6.50 -12.46
C HIS A 15 11.05 -5.47 -12.15
N THR A 16 10.83 -4.62 -11.15
CA THR A 16 11.87 -3.67 -10.70
C THR A 16 13.06 -4.40 -10.10
N ASP A 17 12.83 -5.42 -9.27
CA ASP A 17 13.88 -6.26 -8.66
C ASP A 17 14.69 -7.01 -9.72
N GLU A 18 14.01 -7.60 -10.72
CA GLU A 18 14.65 -8.26 -11.86
C GLU A 18 15.60 -7.29 -12.61
N ARG A 19 15.12 -6.09 -12.93
CA ARG A 19 15.94 -5.07 -13.61
C ARG A 19 17.13 -4.62 -12.74
N VAL A 20 16.94 -4.46 -11.43
CA VAL A 20 18.02 -4.10 -10.50
C VAL A 20 19.07 -5.23 -10.45
N CYS A 21 18.63 -6.48 -10.40
CA CYS A 21 19.51 -7.64 -10.40
C CYS A 21 20.37 -7.71 -11.67
N ILE A 22 19.75 -7.60 -12.85
CA ILE A 22 20.45 -7.57 -14.15
C ILE A 22 21.48 -6.43 -14.19
N MET A 23 21.09 -5.23 -13.74
CA MET A 23 22.03 -4.10 -13.68
C MET A 23 23.21 -4.37 -12.77
N ASN A 24 22.99 -5.02 -11.62
CA ASN A 24 24.06 -5.37 -10.69
C ASN A 24 25.05 -6.37 -11.32
N GLU A 25 24.55 -7.38 -12.03
CA GLU A 25 25.40 -8.33 -12.77
C GLU A 25 26.22 -7.64 -13.86
N ILE A 26 25.63 -6.73 -14.62
CA ILE A 26 26.32 -5.95 -15.66
C ILE A 26 27.45 -5.10 -15.08
N VAL A 27 27.20 -4.42 -13.95
CA VAL A 27 28.22 -3.59 -13.28
C VAL A 27 29.39 -4.45 -12.80
N ASN A 28 29.12 -5.64 -12.25
CA ASN A 28 30.16 -6.58 -11.83
C ASN A 28 30.97 -7.13 -13.03
N ALA A 29 30.34 -7.33 -14.19
CA ALA A 29 30.98 -7.88 -15.39
C ALA A 29 31.52 -6.82 -16.39
N ILE A 30 31.50 -5.53 -16.05
CA ILE A 30 31.72 -4.43 -17.02
C ILE A 30 33.05 -4.49 -17.77
N LYS A 31 34.12 -4.98 -17.12
CA LYS A 31 35.45 -5.09 -17.72
C LYS A 31 35.45 -6.11 -18.87
N VAL A 32 34.79 -7.25 -18.69
CA VAL A 32 34.67 -8.30 -19.70
C VAL A 32 33.80 -7.82 -20.86
N ILE A 33 32.67 -7.19 -20.55
CA ILE A 33 31.74 -6.66 -21.56
C ILE A 33 32.46 -5.68 -22.51
N LYS A 34 33.27 -4.77 -21.97
CA LYS A 34 34.06 -3.83 -22.78
C LYS A 34 35.19 -4.51 -23.57
N MET A 35 35.87 -5.48 -22.98
CA MET A 35 36.94 -6.23 -23.66
C MET A 35 36.43 -6.95 -24.93
N PHE A 36 35.18 -7.44 -24.90
CA PHE A 36 34.55 -8.14 -26.03
C PHE A 36 33.61 -7.27 -26.87
N ALA A 37 33.50 -5.96 -26.59
CA ALA A 37 32.56 -5.04 -27.24
C ALA A 37 31.09 -5.53 -27.23
N TRP A 38 30.67 -6.19 -26.14
CA TRP A 38 29.31 -6.75 -25.96
C TRP A 38 28.28 -5.72 -25.47
N GLU A 39 28.55 -4.43 -25.57
CA GLU A 39 27.65 -3.39 -25.04
C GLU A 39 26.25 -3.38 -25.66
N HIS A 40 26.14 -3.53 -26.98
CA HIS A 40 24.86 -3.52 -27.69
C HIS A 40 23.87 -4.61 -27.23
N PRO A 41 24.25 -5.90 -27.13
CA PRO A 41 23.33 -6.93 -26.63
C PRO A 41 22.92 -6.68 -25.17
N PHE A 42 23.81 -6.24 -24.29
CA PHE A 42 23.44 -5.91 -22.90
C PHE A 42 22.50 -4.71 -22.79
N ILE A 43 22.66 -3.68 -23.64
CA ILE A 43 21.71 -2.57 -23.73
C ILE A 43 20.32 -3.07 -24.14
N SER A 44 20.25 -3.99 -25.12
CA SER A 44 18.97 -4.56 -25.56
C SER A 44 18.29 -5.37 -24.46
N LEU A 45 19.05 -6.16 -23.69
CA LEU A 45 18.55 -6.93 -22.55
C LEU A 45 17.93 -6.04 -21.47
N VAL A 46 18.64 -4.98 -21.07
CA VAL A 46 18.15 -4.02 -20.08
C VAL A 46 16.92 -3.26 -20.60
N SER A 47 16.89 -2.92 -21.88
CA SER A 47 15.75 -2.26 -22.53
C SER A 47 14.50 -3.14 -22.48
N GLU A 48 14.63 -4.45 -22.73
CA GLU A 48 13.51 -5.39 -22.63
C GLU A 48 12.99 -5.51 -21.19
N ALA A 49 13.89 -5.67 -20.21
CA ALA A 49 13.52 -5.72 -18.79
C ALA A 49 12.80 -4.43 -18.36
N ARG A 50 13.31 -3.26 -18.79
CA ARG A 50 12.69 -1.97 -18.52
C ARG A 50 11.33 -1.81 -19.18
N LYS A 51 11.13 -2.36 -20.39
CA LYS A 51 9.83 -2.35 -21.07
C LYS A 51 8.78 -3.12 -20.27
N LYS A 52 9.13 -4.31 -19.77
CA LYS A 52 8.25 -5.13 -18.92
C LYS A 52 7.87 -4.39 -17.62
N GLU A 53 8.84 -3.75 -16.97
CA GLU A 53 8.62 -2.91 -15.79
C GLU A 53 7.64 -1.77 -16.09
N ILE A 54 7.90 -1.00 -17.14
CA ILE A 54 7.06 0.15 -17.54
C ILE A 54 5.63 -0.28 -17.87
N ASP A 55 5.45 -1.41 -18.55
CA ASP A 55 4.11 -1.92 -18.88
C ASP A 55 3.31 -2.29 -17.62
N SER A 56 3.96 -2.89 -16.62
CA SER A 56 3.33 -3.14 -15.31
C SER A 56 2.96 -1.84 -14.59
N ILE A 57 3.89 -0.87 -14.55
CA ILE A 57 3.66 0.45 -13.94
C ILE A 57 2.51 1.17 -14.63
N ARG A 58 2.45 1.14 -15.96
CA ARG A 58 1.39 1.79 -16.75
C ARG A 58 0.02 1.20 -16.42
N LYS A 59 -0.11 -0.13 -16.34
CA LYS A 59 -1.37 -0.80 -15.95
C LYS A 59 -1.79 -0.40 -14.53
N SER A 60 -0.84 -0.37 -13.58
CA SER A 60 -1.09 0.05 -12.20
C SER A 60 -1.56 1.50 -12.12
N ASN A 61 -0.90 2.41 -12.84
CA ASN A 61 -1.25 3.83 -12.87
C ASN A 61 -2.57 4.10 -13.60
N PHE A 62 -2.88 3.36 -14.67
CA PHE A 62 -4.17 3.44 -15.32
C PHE A 62 -5.31 3.08 -14.37
N LEU A 63 -5.18 1.98 -13.63
CA LEU A 63 -6.18 1.59 -12.64
C LEU A 63 -6.32 2.61 -11.52
N LYS A 64 -5.21 3.20 -11.05
CA LYS A 64 -5.24 4.30 -10.07
C LYS A 64 -5.98 5.53 -10.63
N ALA A 65 -5.71 5.90 -11.88
CA ALA A 65 -6.35 7.04 -12.53
C ALA A 65 -7.86 6.83 -12.66
N VAL A 66 -8.29 5.63 -13.10
CA VAL A 66 -9.72 5.27 -13.17
C VAL A 66 -10.36 5.33 -11.79
N ASN A 67 -9.71 4.78 -10.76
CA ASN A 67 -10.22 4.84 -9.39
C ASN A 67 -10.37 6.30 -8.89
N MET A 68 -9.40 7.16 -9.20
CA MET A 68 -9.44 8.58 -8.84
C MET A 68 -10.55 9.32 -9.60
N ALA A 69 -10.71 9.06 -10.90
CA ALA A 69 -11.80 9.61 -11.69
C ALA A 69 -13.17 9.21 -11.14
N LEU A 70 -13.38 7.91 -10.87
CA LEU A 70 -14.61 7.40 -10.25
C LEU A 70 -14.88 8.06 -8.90
N PHE A 71 -13.84 8.28 -8.09
CA PHE A 71 -13.99 8.97 -6.82
C PHE A 71 -14.55 10.39 -6.98
N PHE A 72 -13.99 11.20 -7.89
CA PHE A 72 -14.48 12.56 -8.14
C PHE A 72 -15.87 12.58 -8.76
N THR A 73 -16.14 11.69 -9.72
CA THR A 73 -17.40 11.67 -10.46
C THR A 73 -18.55 11.10 -9.62
N SER A 74 -18.29 10.12 -8.75
CA SER A 74 -19.33 9.45 -7.93
C SER A 74 -20.13 10.43 -7.06
N ALA A 75 -19.45 11.42 -6.47
CA ALA A 75 -20.09 12.43 -5.64
C ALA A 75 -21.07 13.32 -6.43
N LYS A 76 -20.68 13.71 -7.65
CA LYS A 76 -21.52 14.52 -8.53
C LYS A 76 -22.69 13.71 -9.06
N LEU A 77 -22.46 12.45 -9.42
CA LEU A 77 -23.53 11.52 -9.81
C LEU A 77 -24.55 11.33 -8.69
N ALA A 78 -24.12 11.15 -7.44
CA ALA A 78 -25.03 11.00 -6.31
C ALA A 78 -25.97 12.21 -6.14
N VAL A 79 -25.42 13.44 -6.24
CA VAL A 79 -26.22 14.67 -6.19
C VAL A 79 -27.18 14.74 -7.38
N CYS A 80 -26.71 14.49 -8.60
CA CYS A 80 -27.56 14.48 -9.80
C CYS A 80 -28.71 13.48 -9.68
N LEU A 81 -28.43 12.24 -9.26
CA LEU A 81 -29.46 11.21 -9.07
C LEU A 81 -30.49 11.62 -8.02
N THR A 82 -30.05 12.23 -6.91
CA THR A 82 -30.95 12.70 -5.85
C THR A 82 -31.90 13.79 -6.37
N ILE A 83 -31.38 14.72 -7.16
CA ILE A 83 -32.19 15.78 -7.79
C ILE A 83 -33.16 15.20 -8.81
N ILE A 84 -32.71 14.26 -9.66
CA ILE A 84 -33.56 13.59 -10.65
C ILE A 84 -34.75 12.88 -9.97
N VAL A 85 -34.48 12.08 -8.94
CA VAL A 85 -35.53 11.38 -8.18
C VAL A 85 -36.50 12.36 -7.53
N TYR A 86 -36.00 13.47 -6.99
CA TYR A 86 -36.83 14.50 -6.37
C TYR A 86 -37.78 15.17 -7.37
N VAL A 87 -37.30 15.46 -8.59
CA VAL A 87 -38.10 16.04 -9.69
C VAL A 87 -39.14 15.05 -10.22
N VAL A 88 -38.76 13.78 -10.42
CA VAL A 88 -39.68 12.74 -10.92
C VAL A 88 -40.85 12.49 -9.95
N THR A 89 -40.62 12.66 -8.65
CA THR A 89 -41.66 12.58 -7.61
C THR A 89 -42.65 13.76 -7.66
N GLY A 90 -42.49 14.72 -8.58
CA GLY A 90 -43.42 15.84 -8.78
C GLY A 90 -43.21 17.02 -7.81
N ASN A 91 -42.08 17.06 -7.11
CA ASN A 91 -41.78 18.15 -6.18
C ASN A 91 -41.20 19.38 -6.90
N VAL A 92 -41.50 20.56 -6.37
CA VAL A 92 -40.94 21.83 -6.86
C VAL A 92 -39.48 21.96 -6.45
N LEU A 93 -38.61 22.21 -7.43
CA LEU A 93 -37.18 22.36 -7.24
C LEU A 93 -36.85 23.82 -6.90
N THR A 94 -36.48 24.09 -5.64
CA THR A 94 -36.02 25.40 -5.19
C THR A 94 -34.49 25.40 -5.06
N ALA A 95 -33.83 26.50 -5.42
CA ALA A 95 -32.38 26.64 -5.33
C ALA A 95 -31.82 26.37 -3.92
N GLU A 96 -32.55 26.80 -2.89
CA GLU A 96 -32.22 26.55 -1.48
C GLU A 96 -32.05 25.04 -1.19
N LYS A 97 -33.03 24.22 -1.58
CA LYS A 97 -33.01 22.77 -1.33
C LYS A 97 -31.84 22.09 -2.04
N VAL A 98 -31.59 22.46 -3.29
CA VAL A 98 -30.46 21.91 -4.08
C VAL A 98 -29.12 22.23 -3.41
N PHE A 99 -28.95 23.47 -2.93
CA PHE A 99 -27.74 23.89 -2.25
C PHE A 99 -27.52 23.12 -0.92
N VAL A 100 -28.57 23.02 -0.10
CA VAL A 100 -28.53 22.29 1.18
C VAL A 100 -28.23 20.81 0.97
N THR A 101 -28.92 20.14 0.05
CA THR A 101 -28.70 18.71 -0.23
C THR A 101 -27.30 18.45 -0.79
N SER A 102 -26.80 19.31 -1.69
CA SER A 102 -25.43 19.21 -2.21
C SER A 102 -24.37 19.36 -1.11
N SER A 103 -24.56 20.33 -0.20
CA SER A 103 -23.68 20.54 0.94
C SER A 103 -23.69 19.35 1.90
N LEU A 104 -24.87 18.79 2.20
CA LEU A 104 -25.01 17.64 3.09
C LEU A 104 -24.33 16.39 2.51
N ILE A 105 -24.56 16.08 1.22
CA ILE A 105 -23.91 14.95 0.54
C ILE A 105 -22.39 15.13 0.53
N ASN A 106 -21.90 16.35 0.35
CA ASN A 106 -20.48 16.67 0.40
C ASN A 106 -19.86 16.39 1.78
N SER A 107 -20.55 16.78 2.87
CA SER A 107 -20.12 16.52 4.24
C SER A 107 -20.08 15.02 4.55
N VAL A 108 -21.14 14.28 4.22
CA VAL A 108 -21.21 12.83 4.41
C VAL A 108 -20.10 12.12 3.64
N ARG A 109 -19.81 12.56 2.40
CA ARG A 109 -18.71 12.01 1.59
C ARG A 109 -17.37 12.10 2.30
N ILE A 110 -17.05 13.25 2.89
CA ILE A 110 -15.78 13.45 3.60
C ILE A 110 -15.70 12.52 4.81
N SER A 111 -16.77 12.43 5.60
CA SER A 111 -16.83 11.54 6.76
C SER A 111 -16.66 10.07 6.38
N MET A 112 -17.32 9.60 5.32
CA MET A 112 -17.23 8.20 4.87
C MET A 112 -15.91 7.88 4.16
N THR A 113 -15.34 8.81 3.41
CA THR A 113 -14.11 8.53 2.63
C THR A 113 -12.84 8.74 3.44
N MET A 114 -12.80 9.73 4.34
CA MET A 114 -11.59 10.02 5.12
C MET A 114 -11.70 9.46 6.53
N CYS A 115 -12.67 9.92 7.32
CA CYS A 115 -12.70 9.60 8.76
C CYS A 115 -12.82 8.09 8.99
N PHE A 116 -13.65 7.40 8.21
CA PHE A 116 -13.89 5.98 8.39
C PHE A 116 -12.66 5.11 8.04
N PRO A 117 -11.99 5.24 6.87
CA PRO A 117 -10.76 4.50 6.60
C PRO A 117 -9.60 4.86 7.53
N PHE A 118 -9.48 6.12 7.96
CA PHE A 118 -8.48 6.51 8.95
C PHE A 118 -8.73 5.81 10.28
N ALA A 119 -9.97 5.80 10.77
CA ALA A 119 -10.31 5.12 12.02
C ALA A 119 -9.98 3.62 11.97
N ILE A 120 -10.28 2.94 10.85
CA ILE A 120 -9.92 1.54 10.65
C ILE A 120 -8.40 1.34 10.64
N SER A 121 -7.68 2.19 9.91
CA SER A 121 -6.22 2.10 9.78
C SER A 121 -5.54 2.30 11.14
N PHE A 122 -5.88 3.37 11.85
CA PHE A 122 -5.36 3.63 13.19
C PHE A 122 -5.74 2.53 14.19
N GLY A 123 -6.97 2.02 14.13
CA GLY A 123 -7.39 0.89 14.97
C GLY A 123 -6.57 -0.36 14.70
N SER A 124 -6.31 -0.67 13.43
CA SER A 124 -5.49 -1.83 13.04
C SER A 124 -4.03 -1.68 13.47
N GLU A 125 -3.45 -0.48 13.34
CA GLU A 125 -2.09 -0.19 13.76
C GLU A 125 -1.94 -0.25 15.29
N ALA A 126 -2.90 0.30 16.03
CA ALA A 126 -2.94 0.23 17.48
C ALA A 126 -3.02 -1.23 17.96
N LEU A 127 -3.90 -2.04 17.35
CA LEU A 127 -4.02 -3.46 17.68
C LEU A 127 -2.71 -4.22 17.43
N MET A 128 -2.09 -4.04 16.26
CA MET A 128 -0.82 -4.67 15.94
C MET A 128 0.30 -4.20 16.87
N SER A 129 0.28 -2.93 17.29
CA SER A 129 1.23 -2.40 18.27
C SER A 129 1.08 -3.08 19.64
N CYS A 130 -0.16 -3.20 20.14
CA CYS A 130 -0.46 -3.89 21.39
C CYS A 130 -0.06 -5.36 21.35
N GLN A 131 -0.34 -6.07 20.25
CA GLN A 131 0.07 -7.47 20.07
C GLN A 131 1.59 -7.64 20.13
N ARG A 132 2.35 -6.76 19.46
CA ARG A 132 3.82 -6.79 19.52
C ARG A 132 4.34 -6.54 20.94
N LEU A 133 3.76 -5.59 21.67
CA LEU A 133 4.14 -5.33 23.06
C LEU A 133 3.84 -6.53 23.97
N GLN A 134 2.70 -7.19 23.79
CA GLN A 134 2.34 -8.38 24.56
C GLN A 134 3.33 -9.52 24.32
N VAL A 135 3.72 -9.77 23.08
CA VAL A 135 4.73 -10.80 22.74
C VAL A 135 6.08 -10.45 23.37
N SER A 136 6.54 -9.20 23.22
CA SER A 136 7.81 -8.75 23.81
C SER A 136 7.82 -8.89 25.34
N LEU A 137 6.73 -8.50 26.02
CA LEU A 137 6.61 -8.66 27.48
C LEU A 137 6.60 -10.12 27.91
N LEU A 138 5.88 -10.98 27.20
CA LEU A 138 5.79 -12.40 27.54
C LEU A 138 7.14 -13.11 27.37
N VAL A 139 7.89 -12.77 26.32
CA VAL A 139 9.27 -13.25 26.12
C VAL A 139 10.18 -12.75 27.24
N LEU A 140 10.07 -11.49 27.66
CA LEU A 140 10.86 -10.95 28.77
C LEU A 140 10.56 -11.65 30.11
N VAL A 141 9.27 -11.90 30.41
CA VAL A 141 8.84 -12.59 31.63
C VAL A 141 9.37 -14.04 31.67
N VAL A 142 9.31 -14.77 30.55
CA VAL A 142 9.86 -16.14 30.45
C VAL A 142 11.39 -16.17 30.50
N ARG A 143 12.07 -15.09 30.07
CA ARG A 143 13.54 -15.00 30.10
C ARG A 143 14.11 -14.70 31.49
N GLN A 144 13.36 -14.02 32.36
CA GLN A 144 13.79 -13.73 33.74
C GLN A 144 14.12 -14.98 34.60
N PRO A 145 13.31 -16.06 34.61
CA PRO A 145 13.65 -17.27 35.37
C PRO A 145 14.87 -18.01 34.80
N LEU A 146 15.10 -17.99 33.48
CA LEU A 146 16.28 -18.61 32.87
C LEU A 146 17.58 -17.92 33.29
N HIS A 147 17.60 -16.59 33.31
CA HIS A 147 18.75 -15.82 33.80
C HIS A 147 19.00 -16.07 35.30
N ASN A 148 17.94 -16.14 36.11
CA ASN A 148 18.07 -16.46 37.53
C ASN A 148 18.59 -17.90 37.77
N ILE A 149 18.16 -18.87 36.97
CA ILE A 149 18.58 -20.28 37.10
C ILE A 149 20.05 -20.46 36.67
N GLU A 150 20.49 -19.80 35.59
CA GLU A 150 21.90 -19.80 35.18
C GLU A 150 22.80 -19.15 36.24
N MET A 151 22.35 -18.05 36.85
CA MET A 151 23.06 -17.39 37.95
C MET A 151 23.16 -18.27 39.21
N ILE A 152 22.13 -19.06 39.53
CA ILE A 152 22.14 -19.99 40.66
C ILE A 152 23.02 -21.23 40.37
N SER A 153 22.97 -21.75 39.15
CA SER A 153 23.82 -22.86 38.70
C SER A 153 25.30 -22.50 38.73
N ASN A 154 25.67 -21.33 38.19
CA ASN A 154 27.06 -20.85 38.18
C ASN A 154 27.58 -20.54 39.61
N ARG A 155 26.69 -20.09 40.52
CA ARG A 155 27.03 -19.87 41.93
C ARG A 155 27.29 -21.16 42.72
N ASN A 156 26.67 -22.27 42.33
CA ASN A 156 26.90 -23.58 42.97
C ASN A 156 28.10 -24.34 42.39
N SER A 157 28.49 -24.07 41.14
CA SER A 157 29.65 -24.71 40.50
C SER A 157 31.01 -24.14 40.93
N GLY A 158 31.03 -22.99 41.61
CA GLY A 158 32.25 -22.36 42.17
C GLY A 158 32.50 -22.62 43.67
N LYS A 159 31.81 -23.61 44.26
CA LYS A 159 31.94 -23.98 45.69
C LYS A 159 32.46 -25.41 45.93
N VAL A 160 33.13 -26.02 44.95
CA VAL A 160 33.85 -27.30 45.10
C VAL A 160 35.33 -27.06 44.88
#